data_AF-A0A3D2RXM6-F1
#
_entry.id   AF-A0A3D2RXM6-F1
#
_cell.length_a   1.000
_cell.length_b   1.000
_cell.length_c   1.000
_cell.angle_alpha   90.00
_cell.angle_beta   90.00
_cell.angle_gamma   90.00
#
_symmetry.space_group_name_H-M   'P 1'
#
loop_
_entity.id
_entity.type
_entity.pdbx_description
1 polymer ?
#
loop_
_entity_poly.entity_id
_entity_poly.type
_entity_poly.pdbx_seq_one_letter_code
_entity_poly.pdbx_strand_id
1 'polypeptide(L)' 'MHMKILEVVDLHKRFPLQQGSSVKAVNGVNFSISEGETLGVVGESG' A
#
# COMPACT_ATOMS: atom_id res chain seq x y z
N MET A 1 11.55 -15.20 16.41
CA MET A 1 10.86 -14.04 15.78
C MET A 1 11.27 -14.07 14.32
N HIS A 2 10.33 -14.13 13.38
CA HIS A 2 10.72 -14.10 11.96
C HIS A 2 11.27 -12.70 11.64
N MET A 3 12.38 -12.66 10.90
CA MET A 3 12.99 -11.41 10.45
C MET A 3 12.00 -10.71 9.52
N LYS A 4 11.60 -9.47 9.85
CA LYS A 4 10.84 -8.63 8.91
C LYS A 4 11.77 -8.20 7.79
N ILE A 5 11.38 -8.49 6.55
CA ILE A 5 12.15 -8.11 5.35
C ILE A 5 11.56 -6.86 4.68
N LEU A 6 10.29 -6.56 4.92
CA LEU A 6 9.62 -5.36 4.46
C LEU A 6 8.77 -4.79 5.58
N GLU A 7 8.84 -3.47 5.76
CA GLU A 7 7.94 -2.71 6.61
C GLU A 7 7.46 -1.48 5.84
N VAL A 8 6.15 -1.31 5.78
CA VAL A 8 5.47 -0.20 5.13
C VAL A 8 4.64 0.51 6.20
N VAL A 9 4.92 1.79 6.39
CA VAL A 9 4.26 2.65 7.38
C VAL A 9 3.66 3.84 6.65
N ASP A 10 2.39 4.10 6.92
CA ASP A 10 1.60 5.22 6.40
C ASP A 10 1.78 5.45 4.89
N LEU A 11 1.61 4.40 4.07
CA LEU A 11 1.75 4.53 2.62
C LEU A 11 0.60 5.35 2.03
N HIS A 12 0.94 6.41 1.30
CA HIS A 12 0.00 7.20 0.51
C HIS A 12 0.43 7.23 -0.95
N LYS A 13 -0.54 7.08 -1.85
CA LYS A 13 -0.34 7.33 -3.29
C LYS A 13 -1.48 8.16 -3.82
N ARG A 14 -1.12 9.26 -4.49
CA ARG A 14 -2.07 10.13 -5.18
C ARG A 14 -1.73 10.19 -6.66
N PHE A 15 -2.77 10.16 -7.49
CA PHE A 15 -2.67 10.41 -8.92
C PHE A 15 -3.38 11.72 -9.24
N PRO A 16 -2.71 12.66 -9.93
CA PRO A 16 -3.35 13.90 -10.36
C PRO A 16 -4.42 13.60 -11.41
N LEU A 17 -5.51 14.35 -11.32
CA LEU A 17 -6.57 14.38 -12.32
C LEU A 17 -6.63 15.79 -12.94
N GLN A 18 -7.51 15.97 -13.92
CA GLN A 18 -7.79 17.28 -14.48
C GLN A 18 -8.40 18.22 -13.42
N GLN A 19 -8.32 19.52 -13.69
CA GLN A 19 -8.95 20.58 -12.88
C GLN A 19 -8.47 20.64 -11.42
N GLY A 20 -7.22 20.23 -11.16
CA GLY A 20 -6.60 20.33 -9.84
C GLY A 20 -7.07 19.28 -8.82
N SER A 21 -7.84 18.29 -9.27
CA SER A 21 -8.28 17.18 -8.41
C SER A 21 -7.25 16.04 -8.38
N SER A 22 -7.40 15.10 -7.43
CA SER A 22 -6.55 13.91 -7.34
C SER A 22 -7.30 12.71 -6.78
N VAL A 23 -6.92 11.51 -7.22
CA VAL A 23 -7.37 10.24 -6.64
C VAL A 23 -6.37 9.79 -5.59
N LYS A 24 -6.84 9.40 -4.41
CA LYS A 24 -6.02 8.70 -3.41
C LYS A 24 -6.08 7.20 -3.68
N ALA A 25 -5.14 6.68 -4.48
CA ALA A 25 -5.08 5.25 -4.80
C ALA A 25 -4.61 4.40 -3.61
N VAL A 26 -3.79 4.97 -2.72
CA VAL A 26 -3.45 4.36 -1.43
C VAL A 26 -3.56 5.44 -0.37
N ASN A 27 -4.18 5.15 0.77
CA ASN A 27 -4.50 6.14 1.80
C ASN A 27 -4.18 5.63 3.21
N GLY A 28 -2.92 5.71 3.61
CA GLY A 28 -2.46 5.41 4.97
C GLY A 28 -2.37 3.93 5.28
N VAL A 29 -1.88 3.13 4.34
CA VAL A 29 -1.77 1.67 4.51
C VAL A 29 -0.50 1.31 5.28
N ASN A 30 -0.64 0.40 6.24
CA ASN A 30 0.45 -0.12 7.07
C ASN A 30 0.50 -1.64 6.94
N PHE A 31 1.67 -2.20 6.62
CA PHE A 31 1.87 -3.66 6.63
C PHE A 31 3.36 -4.01 6.75
N SER A 32 3.64 -5.26 7.09
CA SER A 32 5.00 -5.80 7.05
C SER A 32 4.99 -7.19 6.42
N ILE A 33 6.10 -7.59 5.82
CA ILE A 33 6.29 -8.95 5.32
C ILE A 33 7.54 -9.53 5.98
N SER A 34 7.39 -10.72 6.54
CA SER A 34 8.46 -11.49 7.16
C SER A 34 9.15 -12.40 6.15
N GLU A 35 10.37 -12.85 6.46
CA GLU A 35 11.04 -13.86 5.66
C GLU A 35 10.19 -15.14 5.54
N GLY A 36 9.96 -15.59 4.31
CA GLY A 36 9.12 -16.76 4.01
C GLY A 36 7.61 -16.50 4.00
N GLU A 37 7.17 -15.25 4.24
CA GLU A 37 5.76 -14.86 4.23
C GLU A 37 5.29 -14.45 2.82
N THR A 38 4.09 -14.88 2.43
CA THR A 38 3.42 -14.46 1.19
C THR A 38 2.22 -13.59 1.55
N LEU A 39 2.21 -12.34 1.08
CA LEU A 39 1.09 -11.41 1.23
C LEU A 39 0.31 -11.28 -0.09
N GLY A 40 -0.99 -11.57 -0.05
CA GLY A 40 -1.91 -11.34 -1.17
C GLY A 40 -2.77 -10.10 -0.95
N VAL A 41 -2.90 -9.26 -1.97
CA VAL A 41 -3.82 -8.11 -1.99
C VAL A 41 -4.92 -8.39 -2.99
N VAL A 42 -6.17 -8.23 -2.57
CA VAL A 42 -7.37 -8.46 -3.41
C VAL A 42 -8.31 -7.26 -3.29
N GLY A 43 -9.07 -7.00 -4.35
CA GLY A 43 -10.02 -5.90 -4.41
C GLY A 43 -10.78 -5.89 -5.72
N GLU A 44 -11.84 -5.08 -5.78
CA GLU A 44 -12.52 -4.76 -7.04
C GLU A 44 -11.60 -3.94 -7.96
N SER A 45 -12.01 -3.73 -9.21
CA SER A 45 -11.26 -2.87 -10.13
C SER A 45 -11.32 -1.41 -9.68
N GLY A 46 -10.17 -0.84 -9.34
CA GLY A 46 -10.00 0.57 -8.96
C GLY A 46 -9.74 0.75 -7.47
#